data_AF-A0A968H451-F1
#
_entry.id   AF-A0A968H451-F1
#
_cell.length_a   1.000
_cell.length_b   1.000
_cell.length_c   1.000
_cell.angle_alpha   90.00
_cell.angle_beta   90.00
_cell.angle_gamma   90.00
#
_symmetry.space_group_name_H-M   'P 1'
#
loop_
_entity.id
_entity.type
_entity.pdbx_description
1 polymer ?
#
loop_
_entity_poly.entity_id
_entity_poly.type
_entity_poly.pdbx_seq_one_letter_code
_entity_poly.pdbx_strand_id
1 'polypeptide(L)'
;MFEPLMAVIVIPPPRPSPKPGPPPMSAVVSVWLESPAASSAARRPAGAVMAPVARIPTATRAAAPTPRRPILAIRFGRGRSTTTGSVVIWSMYASVLVRQAAGSCQRSTGTTMPGLPEGFLRHRWGRHKGRRAETFEARPASTGVMDGGFSLPPTRRLLGGPPLAGGREPLAEHRRRLGNPARGLTGEELIEALETSGLLGRGGAGFPVGAKWRRMAEVGQRRPVILVNGAEGEPLSAKDRVLMGVRPHLVLDGAALAAEALDAEEIVVYIGEEHGAARESIEQAIAERLVAGEGFGRPIRLVAAPMGYVSGEASAAVNRVNTGSALPTVSPPRPSEVGVAGRPTLVQNVESLAYAALIGMFGADWYREMGRLGSRGTALVTVGGEVARRGVREIELGMSLGELADAAGADRGTTRAVLVGGYFGSWIDAAEAWSLPLDPAIMRERGLSFGCGLVWFLPGGACPVAATARIMAFMAGNSAGQCGPCVLGLGAISNAMSGLAGGDGSKDDLARIERWAGMVRGRGACRHPDGAVEVLTSALRTFPAELEVHAGGTACGTTASCRRAA
;
A
#
# COMPACT_ATOMS: atom_id res chain seq x y z
N MET A 1 -43.10 -1.78 4.76
CA MET A 1 -43.03 -3.07 5.48
C MET A 1 -43.08 -4.17 4.44
N PHE A 2 -42.04 -5.01 4.34
CA PHE A 2 -42.08 -6.42 3.95
C PHE A 2 -40.67 -6.99 4.18
N GLU A 3 -40.58 -8.11 4.88
CA GLU A 3 -39.31 -8.76 5.24
C GLU A 3 -38.85 -9.74 4.14
N PRO A 4 -37.54 -9.97 3.97
CA PRO A 4 -37.05 -11.02 3.09
C PRO A 4 -37.13 -12.41 3.76
N LEU A 5 -37.84 -13.33 3.13
CA LEU A 5 -37.87 -14.74 3.49
C LEU A 5 -36.48 -15.39 3.33
N MET A 6 -35.92 -15.94 4.43
CA MET A 6 -34.80 -16.86 4.34
C MET A 6 -35.27 -18.28 4.02
N ALA A 7 -34.84 -18.81 2.87
CA ALA A 7 -34.92 -20.24 2.56
C ALA A 7 -33.67 -20.96 3.09
N VAL A 8 -33.83 -21.80 4.11
CA VAL A 8 -32.75 -22.65 4.64
C VAL A 8 -32.79 -24.01 3.94
N ILE A 9 -31.83 -24.27 3.05
CA ILE A 9 -31.65 -25.60 2.46
C ILE A 9 -30.85 -26.46 3.43
N VAL A 10 -31.51 -27.44 4.06
CA VAL A 10 -30.87 -28.42 4.94
C VAL A 10 -30.34 -29.59 4.11
N ILE A 11 -29.01 -29.66 3.94
CA ILE A 11 -28.36 -30.82 3.33
C ILE A 11 -28.17 -31.90 4.43
N PRO A 12 -28.74 -33.11 4.28
CA PRO A 12 -28.55 -34.18 5.25
C PRO A 12 -27.12 -34.75 5.21
N PRO A 13 -26.54 -35.18 6.34
CA PRO A 13 -25.19 -35.73 6.37
C PRO A 13 -25.09 -37.07 5.62
N PRO A 14 -23.95 -37.36 4.96
CA PRO A 14 -23.76 -38.60 4.22
C PRO A 14 -23.71 -39.83 5.15
N ARG A 15 -24.26 -40.96 4.70
CA ARG A 15 -24.22 -42.24 5.42
C ARG A 15 -22.78 -42.79 5.49
N PRO A 16 -22.35 -43.38 6.62
CA PRO A 16 -20.99 -43.92 6.73
C PRO A 16 -20.83 -45.24 5.94
N SER A 17 -19.88 -45.26 5.01
CA SER A 17 -19.46 -46.48 4.29
C SER A 17 -18.31 -47.20 5.01
N PRO A 18 -18.31 -48.54 5.14
CA PRO A 18 -17.25 -49.26 5.83
C PRO A 18 -16.12 -49.69 4.89
N LYS A 19 -14.97 -49.01 4.93
CA LYS A 19 -13.63 -49.54 4.52
C LYS A 19 -12.53 -48.53 4.90
N PRO A 20 -11.41 -48.96 5.52
CA PRO A 20 -10.30 -48.06 5.83
C PRO A 20 -9.35 -47.91 4.62
N GLY A 21 -9.07 -46.67 4.23
CA GLY A 21 -7.99 -46.30 3.29
C GLY A 21 -6.91 -45.46 3.99
N PRO A 22 -5.66 -45.44 3.49
CA PRO A 22 -4.57 -44.68 4.09
C PRO A 22 -4.75 -43.15 3.87
N PRO A 23 -4.14 -42.30 4.72
CA PRO A 23 -4.27 -40.84 4.59
C PRO A 23 -3.46 -40.31 3.39
N PRO A 24 -4.02 -39.40 2.57
CA PRO A 24 -3.26 -38.73 1.52
C PRO A 24 -2.41 -37.59 2.06
N MET A 25 -1.20 -37.43 1.51
CA MET A 25 -0.42 -36.19 1.63
C MET A 25 -1.09 -35.06 0.82
N SER A 26 -0.79 -33.82 1.19
CA SER A 26 -1.27 -32.62 0.50
C SER A 26 -0.87 -32.58 -0.99
N ALA A 27 -1.87 -32.50 -1.87
CA ALA A 27 -1.67 -32.30 -3.30
C ALA A 27 -2.41 -31.04 -3.78
N VAL A 28 -1.73 -30.26 -4.61
CA VAL A 28 -2.25 -29.06 -5.29
C VAL A 28 -3.32 -29.47 -6.30
N VAL A 29 -4.51 -28.86 -6.24
CA VAL A 29 -5.55 -29.08 -7.25
C VAL A 29 -5.38 -28.07 -8.38
N SER A 30 -4.86 -28.54 -9.51
CA SER A 30 -4.96 -27.85 -10.80
C SER A 30 -6.11 -28.49 -11.59
N VAL A 31 -7.10 -27.71 -12.01
CA VAL A 31 -8.23 -28.22 -12.79
C VAL A 31 -7.96 -28.02 -14.28
N TRP A 32 -7.73 -29.11 -14.99
CA TRP A 32 -7.80 -29.16 -16.45
C TRP A 32 -9.14 -29.78 -16.85
N LEU A 33 -9.77 -29.23 -17.88
CA LEU A 33 -10.96 -29.80 -18.54
C LEU A 33 -10.54 -30.28 -19.93
N GLU A 34 -10.42 -31.59 -20.11
CA GLU A 34 -10.26 -32.21 -21.42
C GLU A 34 -11.47 -33.08 -21.77
N SER A 35 -11.83 -33.09 -23.05
CA SER A 35 -12.96 -33.85 -23.60
C SER A 35 -12.49 -35.23 -24.09
N PRO A 36 -13.33 -36.29 -24.05
CA PRO A 36 -12.83 -37.66 -24.14
C PRO A 36 -12.81 -38.24 -25.57
N ALA A 37 -11.72 -38.93 -25.96
CA ALA A 37 -11.75 -40.16 -26.76
C ALA A 37 -10.38 -40.87 -26.89
N ALA A 38 -10.44 -42.20 -27.11
CA ALA A 38 -9.42 -43.09 -27.71
C ALA A 38 -8.22 -43.60 -26.86
N SER A 39 -8.36 -44.87 -26.43
CA SER A 39 -7.38 -45.87 -25.95
C SER A 39 -6.02 -45.94 -26.69
N SER A 40 -4.90 -46.41 -26.08
CA SER A 40 -4.73 -47.82 -25.64
C SER A 40 -3.36 -48.18 -25.00
N ALA A 41 -3.35 -49.30 -24.24
CA ALA A 41 -2.26 -50.29 -24.06
C ALA A 41 -0.85 -49.96 -23.49
N ALA A 42 -0.72 -50.12 -22.15
CA ALA A 42 0.19 -51.03 -21.42
C ALA A 42 1.70 -51.20 -21.76
N ARG A 43 2.57 -51.05 -20.73
CA ARG A 43 3.36 -52.15 -20.07
C ARG A 43 4.20 -51.68 -18.85
N ARG A 44 4.48 -52.60 -17.90
CA ARG A 44 5.43 -52.53 -16.75
C ARG A 44 6.27 -53.83 -16.72
N PRO A 45 7.51 -53.82 -16.19
CA PRO A 45 7.87 -54.41 -14.86
C PRO A 45 8.99 -53.60 -14.13
N ALA A 46 9.65 -54.00 -13.02
CA ALA A 46 9.24 -54.61 -11.72
C ALA A 46 10.43 -54.56 -10.71
N GLY A 47 10.20 -54.79 -9.40
CA GLY A 47 11.23 -54.94 -8.33
C GLY A 47 10.89 -54.12 -7.05
N ALA A 48 10.32 -54.68 -5.97
CA ALA A 48 10.94 -55.45 -4.87
C ALA A 48 11.84 -54.58 -3.94
N VAL A 49 11.78 -54.56 -2.60
CA VAL A 49 11.62 -55.62 -1.56
C VAL A 49 10.82 -55.11 -0.32
N MET A 50 10.42 -55.98 0.62
CA MET A 50 9.56 -55.68 1.80
C MET A 50 10.05 -56.28 3.15
N ALA A 51 9.40 -55.86 4.25
CA ALA A 51 9.23 -56.53 5.58
C ALA A 51 10.16 -56.10 6.76
N PRO A 52 9.77 -56.30 8.05
CA PRO A 52 8.54 -56.92 8.59
C PRO A 52 7.73 -56.11 9.65
N VAL A 53 6.72 -56.79 10.22
CA VAL A 53 5.52 -56.33 10.97
C VAL A 53 5.66 -56.44 12.51
N ALA A 54 4.87 -55.66 13.27
CA ALA A 54 4.38 -56.04 14.61
C ALA A 54 2.86 -55.77 14.76
N ARG A 55 2.15 -56.47 15.66
CA ARG A 55 0.67 -56.65 15.66
C ARG A 55 0.01 -56.38 17.04
N ILE A 56 -1.17 -55.74 17.03
CA ILE A 56 -2.46 -56.11 17.71
C ILE A 56 -2.44 -56.22 19.27
N PRO A 57 -3.40 -55.61 20.04
CA PRO A 57 -4.81 -56.01 19.99
C PRO A 57 -5.93 -54.95 20.08
N THR A 58 -7.12 -55.42 19.70
CA THR A 58 -8.40 -54.70 19.62
C THR A 58 -9.46 -55.25 20.58
N ALA A 59 -10.18 -54.38 21.28
CA ALA A 59 -11.47 -54.61 21.95
C ALA A 59 -12.08 -53.23 22.31
N THR A 60 -13.38 -52.95 22.39
CA THR A 60 -14.63 -53.65 22.01
C THR A 60 -15.71 -52.57 21.74
N ARG A 61 -16.85 -52.94 21.13
CA ARG A 61 -17.89 -52.00 20.65
C ARG A 61 -19.13 -52.01 21.55
N ALA A 62 -19.59 -50.87 22.07
CA ALA A 62 -20.92 -50.74 22.70
C ALA A 62 -21.50 -49.30 22.69
N ALA A 63 -22.78 -49.23 22.33
CA ALA A 63 -23.84 -48.24 22.64
C ALA A 63 -23.54 -46.71 22.70
N ALA A 64 -24.31 -45.95 21.89
CA ALA A 64 -24.72 -44.57 22.20
C ALA A 64 -26.07 -44.59 22.94
N PRO A 65 -26.38 -43.57 23.76
CA PRO A 65 -27.40 -42.62 23.31
C PRO A 65 -27.15 -41.15 23.70
N THR A 66 -27.64 -40.24 22.86
CA THR A 66 -27.89 -38.81 23.16
C THR A 66 -29.35 -38.61 23.64
N PRO A 67 -29.80 -37.43 24.11
CA PRO A 67 -29.07 -36.19 24.46
C PRO A 67 -29.40 -35.65 25.87
N ARG A 68 -28.59 -34.70 26.38
CA ARG A 68 -29.04 -33.54 27.19
C ARG A 68 -27.88 -32.57 27.44
N ARG A 69 -28.12 -31.25 27.28
CA ARG A 69 -27.25 -30.20 27.85
C ARG A 69 -27.40 -30.24 29.38
N PRO A 70 -26.32 -29.96 30.13
CA PRO A 70 -26.30 -28.66 30.79
C PRO A 70 -24.95 -27.94 30.74
N ILE A 71 -25.01 -26.65 31.05
CA ILE A 71 -23.87 -25.79 31.35
C ILE A 71 -23.18 -26.30 32.61
N LEU A 72 -21.85 -26.43 32.59
CA LEU A 72 -21.07 -26.54 33.82
C LEU A 72 -19.77 -25.74 33.68
N ALA A 73 -19.68 -24.63 34.41
CA ALA A 73 -18.43 -23.92 34.61
C ALA A 73 -17.54 -24.74 35.54
N ILE A 74 -16.30 -25.04 35.14
CA ILE A 74 -15.33 -25.68 36.02
C ILE A 74 -14.06 -24.84 36.12
N ARG A 75 -13.79 -24.44 37.36
CA ARG A 75 -12.61 -23.73 37.83
C ARG A 75 -11.71 -24.79 38.48
N PHE A 76 -10.57 -25.12 37.89
CA PHE A 76 -9.58 -26.00 38.54
C PHE A 76 -8.38 -25.23 39.07
N GLY A 77 -8.02 -25.55 40.32
CA GLY A 77 -6.93 -24.93 41.06
C GLY A 77 -5.58 -25.63 40.88
N ARG A 78 -4.59 -25.14 41.61
CA ARG A 78 -3.19 -25.60 41.59
C ARG A 78 -3.07 -27.05 42.10
N GLY A 79 -2.40 -27.91 41.34
CA GLY A 79 -1.97 -29.26 41.70
C GLY A 79 -0.75 -29.66 40.86
N ARG A 80 0.16 -30.49 41.39
CA ARG A 80 1.53 -30.66 40.85
C ARG A 80 1.67 -31.82 39.85
N SER A 81 2.30 -31.51 38.71
CA SER A 81 3.31 -32.30 37.97
C SER A 81 3.46 -33.81 38.25
N THR A 82 3.22 -34.61 37.21
CA THR A 82 4.12 -35.71 36.79
C THR A 82 4.35 -35.65 35.27
N THR A 83 5.54 -36.04 34.82
CA THR A 83 6.05 -36.04 33.43
C THR A 83 5.28 -37.05 32.53
N THR A 84 5.23 -36.96 31.19
CA THR A 84 6.25 -36.51 30.22
C THR A 84 5.59 -36.08 28.89
N GLY A 85 6.13 -35.09 28.17
CA GLY A 85 5.64 -34.70 26.84
C GLY A 85 6.12 -33.31 26.40
N SER A 86 7.24 -33.25 25.67
CA SER A 86 7.98 -32.01 25.40
C SER A 86 7.30 -31.07 24.40
N VAL A 87 7.21 -29.79 24.75
CA VAL A 87 6.98 -28.68 23.80
C VAL A 87 8.16 -27.72 23.91
N VAL A 88 8.87 -27.50 22.79
CA VAL A 88 10.01 -26.58 22.74
C VAL A 88 9.51 -25.18 22.41
N ILE A 89 9.74 -24.23 23.31
CA ILE A 89 9.54 -22.80 23.08
C ILE A 89 10.89 -22.11 23.31
N TRP A 90 11.41 -21.44 22.27
CA TRP A 90 12.60 -20.61 22.37
C TRP A 90 12.28 -19.28 23.09
N SER A 91 13.13 -18.89 24.04
CA SER A 91 13.13 -17.58 24.68
C SER A 91 14.55 -17.21 25.12
N MET A 92 15.03 -16.06 24.65
CA MET A 92 16.28 -15.36 25.00
C MET A 92 16.16 -13.96 24.38
N TYR A 93 16.47 -12.82 25.01
CA TYR A 93 16.99 -12.51 26.35
C TYR A 93 16.30 -11.24 26.86
N ALA A 94 16.06 -11.12 28.17
CA ALA A 94 15.84 -9.83 28.83
C ALA A 94 16.27 -9.93 30.30
N SER A 95 17.47 -9.43 30.62
CA SER A 95 17.99 -9.40 31.99
C SER A 95 17.31 -8.28 32.79
N VAL A 96 16.61 -8.65 33.86
CA VAL A 96 15.96 -7.72 34.78
C VAL A 96 16.88 -7.44 35.96
N LEU A 97 17.19 -6.15 36.20
CA LEU A 97 17.79 -5.68 37.45
C LEU A 97 16.70 -4.97 38.27
N VAL A 98 16.17 -5.65 39.29
CA VAL A 98 15.29 -5.05 40.30
C VAL A 98 16.15 -4.46 41.42
N ARG A 99 15.93 -3.18 41.74
CA ARG A 99 16.09 -2.67 43.10
C ARG A 99 14.73 -2.25 43.64
N GLN A 100 14.42 -2.69 44.85
CA GLN A 100 13.21 -2.32 45.57
C GLN A 100 13.35 -0.91 46.18
N ALA A 101 12.26 -0.16 46.17
CA ALA A 101 11.95 0.83 47.20
C ALA A 101 10.44 0.78 47.43
N ALA A 102 10.02 0.63 48.69
CA ALA A 102 8.61 0.51 49.06
C ALA A 102 7.97 1.88 49.31
N GLY A 103 6.69 2.04 48.97
CA GLY A 103 5.94 3.29 49.18
C GLY A 103 4.44 3.11 49.00
N SER A 104 3.74 2.87 50.12
CA SER A 104 2.30 3.06 50.37
C SER A 104 1.30 3.02 49.19
N CYS A 105 0.46 1.97 49.19
CA CYS A 105 -0.80 1.95 48.46
C CYS A 105 -1.86 2.84 49.15
N GLN A 106 -2.41 3.82 48.44
CA GLN A 106 -3.70 4.44 48.78
C GLN A 106 -4.69 4.23 47.63
N ARG A 107 -5.92 3.84 47.99
CA ARG A 107 -7.05 3.74 47.06
C ARG A 107 -7.82 5.05 47.12
N SER A 108 -8.03 5.69 45.98
CA SER A 108 -9.08 6.70 45.83
C SER A 108 -10.06 6.24 44.75
N THR A 109 -11.33 6.18 45.14
CA THR A 109 -12.46 5.80 44.29
C THR A 109 -12.85 6.91 43.31
N GLY A 110 -13.45 6.47 42.19
CA GLY A 110 -14.12 7.24 41.13
C GLY A 110 -14.29 8.76 41.26
N THR A 111 -13.92 9.45 40.20
CA THR A 111 -14.47 10.77 39.86
C THR A 111 -14.93 10.76 38.41
N THR A 112 -16.18 11.16 38.20
CA THR A 112 -16.84 11.27 36.89
C THR A 112 -16.24 12.41 36.07
N MET A 113 -16.03 12.19 34.77
CA MET A 113 -15.64 13.23 33.81
C MET A 113 -16.88 14.04 33.39
N PRO A 114 -16.91 15.38 33.56
CA PRO A 114 -17.95 16.23 33.01
C PRO A 114 -17.51 16.96 31.73
N GLY A 115 -18.40 17.01 30.72
CA GLY A 115 -18.41 18.06 29.68
C GLY A 115 -17.48 17.89 28.47
N LEU A 116 -17.96 17.19 27.43
CA LEU A 116 -17.52 17.41 26.04
C LEU A 116 -18.58 18.24 25.30
N PRO A 117 -18.23 19.17 24.41
CA PRO A 117 -19.14 19.64 23.37
C PRO A 117 -19.33 18.52 22.34
N GLU A 118 -20.58 18.18 22.02
CA GLU A 118 -20.90 17.16 21.01
C GLU A 118 -20.57 17.66 19.59
N GLY A 119 -20.06 16.77 18.72
CA GLY A 119 -19.93 17.08 17.28
C GLY A 119 -18.79 16.39 16.51
N PHE A 120 -17.79 15.83 17.19
CA PHE A 120 -16.66 15.14 16.55
C PHE A 120 -16.36 13.81 17.25
N LEU A 121 -15.92 12.81 16.47
CA LEU A 121 -15.53 11.45 16.87
C LEU A 121 -16.68 10.46 17.20
N ARG A 122 -16.81 9.41 16.38
CA ARG A 122 -17.35 8.11 16.81
C ARG A 122 -16.19 7.13 16.89
N HIS A 123 -15.76 6.78 18.11
CA HIS A 123 -14.74 5.75 18.31
C HIS A 123 -15.33 4.34 18.12
N ARG A 124 -14.62 3.46 17.39
CA ARG A 124 -14.85 2.02 17.43
C ARG A 124 -13.54 1.29 17.75
N TRP A 125 -13.43 0.77 18.97
CA TRP A 125 -12.25 0.03 19.43
C TRP A 125 -12.28 -1.43 18.97
N GLY A 126 -11.46 -1.78 17.99
CA GLY A 126 -11.14 -3.17 17.65
C GLY A 126 -9.86 -3.63 18.34
N ARG A 127 -9.91 -4.71 19.12
CA ARG A 127 -8.68 -5.35 19.65
C ARG A 127 -8.21 -6.45 18.71
N HIS A 128 -7.03 -6.30 18.12
CA HIS A 128 -6.31 -7.43 17.52
C HIS A 128 -4.82 -7.40 17.92
N LYS A 129 -4.34 -8.50 18.53
CA LYS A 129 -2.92 -8.80 18.82
C LYS A 129 -2.04 -7.67 19.40
N GLY A 130 -2.55 -6.93 20.38
CA GLY A 130 -1.71 -6.21 21.36
C GLY A 130 -0.89 -4.99 20.87
N ARG A 131 -0.91 -4.66 19.57
CA ARG A 131 -0.36 -3.39 19.07
C ARG A 131 -1.47 -2.34 19.03
N ARG A 132 -1.23 -1.16 19.60
CA ARG A 132 -2.06 0.01 19.34
C ARG A 132 -1.71 0.51 17.95
N ALA A 133 -2.63 0.40 17.01
CA ALA A 133 -2.55 1.11 15.73
C ALA A 133 -3.48 2.32 15.82
N GLU A 134 -2.92 3.52 15.62
CA GLU A 134 -3.74 4.70 15.36
C GLU A 134 -4.27 4.62 13.93
N THR A 135 -5.50 4.16 13.77
CA THR A 135 -6.20 4.22 12.49
C THR A 135 -6.63 5.66 12.22
N PHE A 136 -5.88 6.36 11.36
CA PHE A 136 -6.36 7.57 10.73
C PHE A 136 -7.49 7.22 9.77
N GLU A 137 -8.73 7.19 10.27
CA GLU A 137 -9.92 7.12 9.42
C GLU A 137 -10.04 8.42 8.61
N ALA A 138 -9.45 8.42 7.42
CA ALA A 138 -9.83 9.37 6.40
C ALA A 138 -11.33 9.19 6.12
N ARG A 139 -12.13 10.22 6.43
CA ARG A 139 -13.51 10.36 5.93
C ARG A 139 -13.52 10.08 4.42
N PRO A 140 -14.58 9.44 3.88
CA PRO A 140 -14.65 9.11 2.46
C PRO A 140 -14.32 10.34 1.64
N ALA A 141 -13.26 10.23 0.83
CA ALA A 141 -12.78 11.34 0.03
C ALA A 141 -13.87 11.79 -0.95
N SER A 142 -14.13 13.09 -1.02
CA SER A 142 -14.91 13.66 -2.10
C SER A 142 -14.10 13.54 -3.40
N THR A 143 -14.32 12.45 -4.14
CA THR A 143 -13.70 12.18 -5.43
C THR A 143 -14.27 13.16 -6.47
N GLY A 144 -13.58 14.28 -6.66
CA GLY A 144 -13.99 15.35 -7.57
C GLY A 144 -12.93 15.62 -8.63
N VAL A 145 -13.30 15.40 -9.89
CA VAL A 145 -12.56 15.96 -11.03
C VAL A 145 -12.64 17.49 -10.96
N MET A 146 -11.57 18.17 -11.37
CA MET A 146 -11.60 19.62 -11.53
C MET A 146 -12.26 20.00 -12.86
N ASP A 147 -13.38 20.73 -12.79
CA ASP A 147 -13.86 21.53 -13.91
C ASP A 147 -13.08 22.85 -13.93
N GLY A 148 -11.86 22.79 -14.47
CA GLY A 148 -10.92 23.92 -14.49
C GLY A 148 -10.06 23.96 -15.74
N GLY A 149 -10.61 24.48 -16.85
CA GLY A 149 -9.83 25.02 -17.98
C GLY A 149 -8.94 24.05 -18.79
N PHE A 150 -9.03 22.74 -18.57
CA PHE A 150 -8.26 21.73 -19.31
C PHE A 150 -8.65 21.70 -20.80
N SER A 151 -7.65 21.63 -21.70
CA SER A 151 -7.84 21.54 -23.16
C SER A 151 -8.43 20.20 -23.63
N LEU A 152 -8.06 19.09 -23.00
CA LEU A 152 -8.54 17.76 -23.38
C LEU A 152 -10.00 17.49 -22.98
N PRO A 153 -10.79 16.78 -23.82
CA PRO A 153 -12.13 16.34 -23.46
C PRO A 153 -12.09 15.45 -22.21
N PRO A 154 -13.03 15.64 -21.23
CA PRO A 154 -13.04 14.88 -19.99
C PRO A 154 -13.05 13.35 -20.17
N THR A 155 -13.52 12.84 -21.31
CA THR A 155 -13.59 11.40 -21.61
C THR A 155 -12.23 10.71 -21.74
N ARG A 156 -11.18 11.42 -22.18
CA ARG A 156 -9.84 10.85 -22.44
C ARG A 156 -8.86 10.94 -21.27
N ARG A 157 -9.36 11.22 -20.05
CA ARG A 157 -8.54 11.38 -18.84
C ARG A 157 -8.52 10.13 -17.97
N LEU A 158 -7.60 10.05 -17.01
CA LEU A 158 -7.55 8.94 -16.06
C LEU A 158 -8.84 8.85 -15.24
N LEU A 159 -9.29 9.97 -14.67
CA LEU A 159 -10.54 10.04 -13.89
C LEU A 159 -11.77 10.37 -14.76
N GLY A 160 -11.59 10.47 -16.08
CA GLY A 160 -12.64 10.71 -17.06
C GLY A 160 -13.71 9.62 -17.11
N GLY A 161 -14.92 9.94 -17.60
CA GLY A 161 -16.01 8.96 -17.75
C GLY A 161 -17.15 9.13 -16.74
N PRO A 162 -17.82 8.03 -16.31
CA PRO A 162 -18.95 8.09 -15.39
C PRO A 162 -18.61 8.80 -14.06
N PRO A 163 -19.55 9.49 -13.40
CA PRO A 163 -19.29 10.21 -12.16
C PRO A 163 -18.58 9.34 -11.12
N LEU A 164 -17.49 9.84 -10.52
CA LEU A 164 -16.67 9.06 -9.56
C LEU A 164 -17.46 8.60 -8.33
N ALA A 165 -18.54 9.30 -7.98
CA ALA A 165 -19.48 8.90 -6.92
C ALA A 165 -20.30 7.64 -7.27
N GLY A 166 -20.42 7.28 -8.54
CA GLY A 166 -21.02 6.03 -9.01
C GLY A 166 -20.11 4.81 -8.83
N GLY A 167 -18.84 5.00 -8.44
CA GLY A 167 -17.89 3.93 -8.19
C GLY A 167 -17.22 3.39 -9.45
N ARG A 168 -17.22 2.06 -9.60
CA ARG A 168 -16.55 1.33 -10.68
C ARG A 168 -17.19 1.64 -12.04
N GLU A 169 -16.37 2.05 -13.01
CA GLU A 169 -16.71 2.03 -14.44
C GLU A 169 -16.87 0.57 -14.92
N PRO A 170 -18.07 0.14 -15.38
CA PRO A 170 -18.28 -1.19 -15.97
C PRO A 170 -17.67 -1.31 -17.38
N LEU A 171 -17.36 -2.54 -17.82
CA LEU A 171 -16.72 -2.80 -19.11
C LEU A 171 -17.47 -2.20 -20.31
N ALA A 172 -18.81 -2.25 -20.29
CA ALA A 172 -19.63 -1.69 -21.35
C ALA A 172 -19.53 -0.15 -21.43
N GLU A 173 -19.30 0.54 -20.31
CA GLU A 173 -19.14 2.00 -20.28
C GLU A 173 -17.74 2.41 -20.66
N HIS A 174 -16.75 1.67 -20.15
CA HIS A 174 -15.35 1.78 -20.53
C HIS A 174 -15.16 1.69 -22.06
N ARG A 175 -15.74 0.66 -22.70
CA ARG A 175 -15.71 0.50 -24.17
C ARG A 175 -16.39 1.66 -24.90
N ARG A 176 -17.49 2.22 -24.38
CA ARG A 176 -18.14 3.41 -24.98
C ARG A 176 -17.27 4.67 -24.85
N ARG A 177 -16.47 4.78 -23.81
CA ARG A 177 -15.61 5.94 -23.55
C ARG A 177 -14.29 5.92 -24.33
N LEU A 178 -13.62 4.77 -24.39
CA LEU A 178 -12.25 4.63 -24.87
C LEU A 178 -12.08 3.66 -26.04
N GLY A 179 -13.10 2.85 -26.38
CA GLY A 179 -12.97 1.78 -27.36
C GLY A 179 -12.30 0.53 -26.78
N ASN A 180 -11.47 -0.14 -27.59
CA ASN A 180 -10.64 -1.28 -27.17
C ASN A 180 -9.19 -0.98 -27.57
N PRO A 181 -8.22 -0.98 -26.63
CA PRO A 181 -6.84 -0.58 -26.91
C PRO A 181 -6.04 -1.57 -27.75
N ALA A 182 -6.44 -2.83 -27.83
CA ALA A 182 -5.67 -3.90 -28.48
C ALA A 182 -5.75 -3.90 -30.02
N ARG A 183 -6.18 -2.79 -30.65
CA ARG A 183 -6.38 -2.72 -32.10
C ARG A 183 -5.25 -1.99 -32.82
N GLY A 184 -4.14 -2.71 -33.01
CA GLY A 184 -3.25 -2.49 -34.16
C GLY A 184 -1.84 -1.96 -33.88
N LEU A 185 -1.47 -1.67 -32.64
CA LEU A 185 -0.07 -1.37 -32.28
C LEU A 185 0.71 -2.65 -31.99
N THR A 186 1.91 -2.76 -32.56
CA THR A 186 2.93 -3.72 -32.15
C THR A 186 3.56 -3.32 -30.82
N GLY A 187 4.28 -4.26 -30.19
CA GLY A 187 5.00 -4.00 -28.95
C GLY A 187 6.06 -2.90 -29.06
N GLU A 188 6.77 -2.82 -30.20
CA GLU A 188 7.79 -1.78 -30.41
C GLU A 188 7.16 -0.40 -30.60
N GLU A 189 6.10 -0.27 -31.41
CA GLU A 189 5.39 0.99 -31.60
C GLU A 189 4.82 1.54 -30.27
N LEU A 190 4.35 0.67 -29.39
CA LEU A 190 3.93 1.08 -28.04
C LEU A 190 5.11 1.56 -27.19
N ILE A 191 6.26 0.87 -27.23
CA ILE A 191 7.46 1.28 -26.49
C ILE A 191 7.98 2.63 -27.01
N GLU A 192 8.03 2.83 -28.33
CA GLU A 192 8.40 4.10 -28.97
C GLU A 192 7.42 5.23 -28.60
N ALA A 193 6.11 4.97 -28.60
CA ALA A 193 5.11 5.94 -28.15
C ALA A 193 5.29 6.31 -26.67
N LEU A 194 5.58 5.33 -25.80
CA LEU A 194 5.85 5.56 -24.38
C LEU A 194 7.11 6.40 -24.14
N GLU A 195 8.17 6.21 -24.92
CA GLU A 195 9.37 7.05 -24.85
C GLU A 195 9.13 8.46 -25.39
N THR A 196 8.52 8.57 -26.57
CA THR A 196 8.21 9.86 -27.22
C THR A 196 7.31 10.72 -26.34
N SER A 197 6.35 10.11 -25.64
CA SER A 197 5.49 10.80 -24.67
C SER A 197 6.27 11.45 -23.52
N GLY A 198 7.41 10.87 -23.13
CA GLY A 198 8.17 11.27 -21.95
C GLY A 198 7.53 10.85 -20.62
N LEU A 199 6.61 9.88 -20.61
CA LEU A 199 5.93 9.40 -19.40
C LEU A 199 6.93 8.97 -18.31
N LEU A 200 6.83 9.62 -17.14
CA LEU A 200 7.58 9.26 -15.93
C LEU A 200 6.74 8.37 -15.00
N GLY A 201 7.40 7.42 -14.34
CA GLY A 201 6.75 6.47 -13.43
C GLY A 201 6.15 7.14 -12.18
N ARG A 202 4.83 7.03 -12.03
CA ARG A 202 3.99 7.67 -11.00
C ARG A 202 3.97 6.97 -9.63
N GLY A 203 4.92 6.05 -9.40
CA GLY A 203 5.15 5.36 -8.12
C GLY A 203 6.22 6.03 -7.24
N GLY A 204 6.40 7.35 -7.31
CA GLY A 204 7.39 8.09 -6.51
C GLY A 204 8.81 8.17 -7.06
N ALA A 205 9.29 7.15 -7.79
CA ALA A 205 10.67 7.13 -8.29
C ALA A 205 10.93 7.96 -9.55
N GLY A 206 9.89 8.33 -10.33
CA GLY A 206 10.01 9.20 -11.51
C GLY A 206 10.85 8.65 -12.67
N PHE A 207 11.11 7.35 -12.73
CA PHE A 207 11.92 6.73 -13.80
C PHE A 207 11.14 6.71 -15.14
N PRO A 208 11.77 7.00 -16.30
CA PRO A 208 11.10 7.00 -17.60
C PRO A 208 10.48 5.64 -17.95
N VAL A 209 9.18 5.62 -18.30
CA VAL A 209 8.45 4.36 -18.50
C VAL A 209 8.86 3.65 -19.78
N GLY A 210 8.94 4.37 -20.91
CA GLY A 210 9.35 3.79 -22.19
C GLY A 210 10.74 3.14 -22.14
N ALA A 211 11.76 3.87 -21.67
CA ALA A 211 13.12 3.34 -21.51
C ALA A 211 13.20 2.11 -20.59
N LYS A 212 12.30 2.02 -19.58
CA LYS A 212 12.19 0.82 -18.74
C LYS A 212 11.63 -0.37 -19.50
N TRP A 213 10.63 -0.14 -20.36
CA TRP A 213 10.01 -1.19 -21.16
C TRP A 213 10.93 -1.65 -22.28
N ARG A 214 11.65 -0.74 -22.96
CA ARG A 214 12.71 -1.11 -23.92
C ARG A 214 13.76 -2.01 -23.28
N ARG A 215 14.30 -1.62 -22.10
CA ARG A 215 15.26 -2.48 -21.37
C ARG A 215 14.66 -3.85 -21.00
N MET A 216 13.35 -3.96 -20.76
CA MET A 216 12.69 -5.25 -20.52
C MET A 216 12.59 -6.09 -21.80
N ALA A 217 12.31 -5.47 -22.95
CA ALA A 217 12.26 -6.15 -24.25
C ALA A 217 13.65 -6.70 -24.64
N GLU A 218 14.71 -5.90 -24.46
CA GLU A 218 16.10 -6.27 -24.72
C GLU A 218 16.59 -7.49 -23.91
N VAL A 219 16.04 -7.71 -22.71
CA VAL A 219 16.43 -8.85 -21.85
C VAL A 219 15.95 -10.20 -22.42
N GLY A 220 14.92 -10.20 -23.29
CA GLY A 220 14.69 -11.12 -24.42
C GLY A 220 14.49 -12.63 -24.19
N GLN A 221 15.00 -13.24 -23.12
CA GLN A 221 15.24 -14.70 -23.08
C GLN A 221 14.33 -15.49 -22.13
N ARG A 222 13.48 -14.83 -21.32
CA ARG A 222 12.79 -15.50 -20.20
C ARG A 222 11.34 -15.05 -19.93
N ARG A 223 10.55 -14.66 -20.95
CA ARG A 223 9.11 -14.26 -20.89
C ARG A 223 8.72 -13.56 -19.58
N PRO A 224 8.81 -12.22 -19.49
CA PRO A 224 8.77 -11.50 -18.23
C PRO A 224 7.45 -11.65 -17.47
N VAL A 225 7.44 -11.30 -16.18
CA VAL A 225 6.21 -11.14 -15.39
C VAL A 225 5.84 -9.66 -15.32
N ILE A 226 4.58 -9.32 -15.54
CA ILE A 226 4.08 -7.95 -15.31
C ILE A 226 3.51 -7.88 -13.90
N LEU A 227 4.15 -7.13 -13.01
CA LEU A 227 3.67 -6.90 -11.65
C LEU A 227 3.03 -5.51 -11.58
N VAL A 228 1.70 -5.49 -11.62
CA VAL A 228 0.86 -4.29 -11.48
C VAL A 228 0.86 -3.88 -10.01
N ASN A 229 1.62 -2.84 -9.66
CA ASN A 229 1.82 -2.41 -8.28
C ASN A 229 0.79 -1.34 -7.87
N GLY A 230 -0.26 -1.80 -7.17
CA GLY A 230 -1.26 -0.99 -6.47
C GLY A 230 -1.14 -1.08 -4.93
N ALA A 231 0.04 -1.41 -4.41
CA ALA A 231 0.32 -1.38 -2.98
C ALA A 231 0.67 0.04 -2.53
N GLU A 232 -0.36 0.88 -2.39
CA GLU A 232 -0.26 2.28 -1.98
C GLU A 232 0.06 2.41 -0.48
N GLY A 233 1.33 2.25 -0.10
CA GLY A 233 1.79 2.27 1.29
C GLY A 233 1.88 3.66 1.94
N GLU A 234 1.73 4.75 1.18
CA GLU A 234 1.74 6.12 1.70
C GLU A 234 0.40 6.44 2.39
N PRO A 235 0.35 6.65 3.73
CA PRO A 235 -0.89 6.67 4.50
C PRO A 235 -1.83 7.83 4.18
N LEU A 236 -1.32 8.92 3.60
CA LEU A 236 -2.12 10.08 3.21
C LEU A 236 -2.50 10.06 1.72
N SER A 237 -1.96 9.13 0.92
CA SER A 237 -2.28 8.99 -0.50
C SER A 237 -3.56 8.18 -0.71
N ALA A 238 -4.21 8.39 -1.85
CA ALA A 238 -5.37 7.62 -2.27
C ALA A 238 -5.49 7.44 -3.79
N LYS A 239 -4.50 7.91 -4.57
CA LYS A 239 -4.61 7.99 -6.03
C LYS A 239 -4.71 6.61 -6.67
N ASP A 240 -3.94 5.65 -6.19
CA ASP A 240 -3.84 4.32 -6.78
C ASP A 240 -5.06 3.49 -6.40
N ARG A 241 -5.50 3.53 -5.14
CA ARG A 241 -6.74 2.86 -4.68
C ARG A 241 -7.99 3.47 -5.29
N VAL A 242 -8.05 4.80 -5.50
CA VAL A 242 -9.17 5.43 -6.22
C VAL A 242 -9.17 5.04 -7.68
N LEU A 243 -8.03 5.08 -8.37
CA LEU A 243 -7.95 4.72 -9.79
C LEU A 243 -8.36 3.26 -10.04
N MET A 244 -7.85 2.32 -9.25
CA MET A 244 -8.28 0.91 -9.30
C MET A 244 -9.77 0.75 -8.94
N GLY A 245 -10.27 1.51 -7.95
CA GLY A 245 -11.66 1.46 -7.53
C GLY A 245 -12.65 1.96 -8.59
N VAL A 246 -12.34 3.08 -9.26
CA VAL A 246 -13.26 3.75 -10.19
C VAL A 246 -13.02 3.41 -11.66
N ARG A 247 -11.80 3.02 -12.05
CA ARG A 247 -11.39 2.76 -13.45
C ARG A 247 -10.52 1.49 -13.58
N PRO A 248 -10.96 0.33 -13.04
CA PRO A 248 -10.16 -0.90 -13.05
C PRO A 248 -9.81 -1.35 -14.47
N HIS A 249 -10.74 -1.20 -15.43
CA HIS A 249 -10.51 -1.61 -16.82
C HIS A 249 -9.32 -0.89 -17.45
N LEU A 250 -9.15 0.41 -17.21
CA LEU A 250 -8.04 1.19 -17.76
C LEU A 250 -6.68 0.76 -17.19
N VAL A 251 -6.63 0.39 -15.91
CA VAL A 251 -5.42 -0.20 -15.29
C VAL A 251 -5.13 -1.58 -15.91
N LEU A 252 -6.18 -2.38 -16.14
CA LEU A 252 -6.07 -3.70 -16.75
C LEU A 252 -5.69 -3.65 -18.24
N ASP A 253 -6.04 -2.59 -18.98
CA ASP A 253 -5.55 -2.35 -20.34
C ASP A 253 -4.05 -2.10 -20.37
N GLY A 254 -3.56 -1.24 -19.48
CA GLY A 254 -2.13 -0.98 -19.36
C GLY A 254 -1.35 -2.24 -19.03
N ALA A 255 -1.91 -3.09 -18.17
CA ALA A 255 -1.33 -4.39 -17.85
C ALA A 255 -1.38 -5.38 -19.03
N ALA A 256 -2.48 -5.40 -19.81
CA ALA A 256 -2.63 -6.24 -21.00
C ALA A 256 -1.62 -5.86 -22.08
N LEU A 257 -1.52 -4.56 -22.40
CA LEU A 257 -0.59 -4.00 -23.37
C LEU A 257 0.88 -4.20 -22.94
N ALA A 258 1.22 -3.95 -21.67
CA ALA A 258 2.57 -4.23 -21.14
C ALA A 258 2.95 -5.71 -21.30
N ALA A 259 1.97 -6.60 -21.11
CA ALA A 259 2.17 -8.03 -21.19
C ALA A 259 2.19 -8.56 -22.64
N GLU A 260 1.57 -7.86 -23.58
CA GLU A 260 1.62 -8.15 -25.01
C GLU A 260 2.92 -7.64 -25.64
N ALA A 261 3.28 -6.38 -25.38
CA ALA A 261 4.50 -5.76 -25.91
C ALA A 261 5.80 -6.46 -25.48
N LEU A 262 5.78 -7.21 -24.37
CA LEU A 262 6.94 -7.88 -23.79
C LEU A 262 6.86 -9.42 -23.83
N ASP A 263 5.84 -10.00 -24.48
CA ASP A 263 5.49 -11.45 -24.41
C ASP A 263 5.58 -12.03 -22.98
N ALA A 264 4.79 -11.46 -22.08
CA ALA A 264 4.83 -11.83 -20.68
C ALA A 264 4.20 -13.19 -20.39
N GLU A 265 4.79 -13.88 -19.41
CA GLU A 265 4.34 -15.17 -18.89
C GLU A 265 2.99 -15.04 -18.15
N GLU A 266 2.89 -14.06 -17.24
CA GLU A 266 1.69 -13.81 -16.45
C GLU A 266 1.57 -12.33 -16.04
N ILE A 267 0.35 -11.94 -15.65
CA ILE A 267 0.05 -10.65 -15.01
C ILE A 267 -0.26 -10.90 -13.52
N VAL A 268 0.49 -10.24 -12.65
CA VAL A 268 0.30 -10.29 -11.19
C VAL A 268 -0.18 -8.93 -10.71
N VAL A 269 -1.41 -8.86 -10.22
CA VAL A 269 -1.97 -7.63 -9.66
C VAL A 269 -1.77 -7.60 -8.16
N TYR A 270 -0.91 -6.69 -7.70
CA TYR A 270 -0.46 -6.58 -6.33
C TYR A 270 -1.15 -5.40 -5.63
N ILE A 271 -2.07 -5.69 -4.70
CA ILE A 271 -2.99 -4.69 -4.12
C ILE A 271 -2.92 -4.77 -2.59
N GLY A 272 -2.91 -3.61 -1.90
CA GLY A 272 -3.02 -3.54 -0.44
C GLY A 272 -4.22 -4.32 0.11
N GLU A 273 -4.01 -5.11 1.17
CA GLU A 273 -5.07 -5.91 1.83
C GLU A 273 -6.16 -5.03 2.45
N GLU A 274 -5.81 -3.80 2.81
CA GLU A 274 -6.68 -2.72 3.28
C GLU A 274 -7.55 -2.11 2.17
N HIS A 275 -7.20 -2.30 0.89
CA HIS A 275 -7.87 -1.70 -0.27
C HIS A 275 -9.03 -2.54 -0.81
N GLY A 276 -9.89 -3.04 0.08
CA GLY A 276 -10.97 -3.99 -0.24
C GLY A 276 -11.85 -3.59 -1.42
N ALA A 277 -12.34 -2.35 -1.47
CA ALA A 277 -13.18 -1.87 -2.57
C ALA A 277 -12.44 -1.76 -3.92
N ALA A 278 -11.14 -1.41 -3.90
CA ALA A 278 -10.32 -1.35 -5.11
C ALA A 278 -9.99 -2.76 -5.63
N ARG A 279 -9.72 -3.69 -4.70
CA ARG A 279 -9.55 -5.11 -4.99
C ARG A 279 -10.80 -5.71 -5.62
N GLU A 280 -11.97 -5.53 -4.99
CA GLU A 280 -13.25 -6.00 -5.52
C GLU A 280 -13.53 -5.42 -6.91
N SER A 281 -13.22 -4.15 -7.12
CA SER A 281 -13.39 -3.49 -8.42
C SER A 281 -12.53 -4.14 -9.52
N ILE A 282 -11.27 -4.48 -9.22
CA ILE A 282 -10.39 -5.24 -10.13
C ILE A 282 -10.89 -6.66 -10.35
N GLU A 283 -11.34 -7.37 -9.31
CA GLU A 283 -11.88 -8.74 -9.41
C GLU A 283 -13.12 -8.79 -10.31
N GLN A 284 -14.06 -7.86 -10.13
CA GLN A 284 -15.24 -7.73 -11.00
C GLN A 284 -14.87 -7.36 -12.44
N ALA A 285 -13.90 -6.46 -12.64
CA ALA A 285 -13.45 -6.05 -13.97
C ALA A 285 -12.74 -7.17 -14.75
N ILE A 286 -11.99 -8.03 -14.07
CA ILE A 286 -11.42 -9.26 -14.66
C ILE A 286 -12.54 -10.23 -15.05
N ALA A 287 -13.53 -10.44 -14.18
CA ALA A 287 -14.66 -11.32 -14.47
C ALA A 287 -15.48 -10.86 -15.69
N GLU A 288 -15.78 -9.56 -15.79
CA GLU A 288 -16.50 -8.99 -16.96
C GLU A 288 -15.73 -9.20 -18.28
N ARG A 289 -14.41 -9.02 -18.25
CA ARG A 289 -13.56 -9.25 -19.44
C ARG A 289 -13.53 -10.72 -19.87
N LEU A 290 -13.41 -11.65 -18.91
CA LEU A 290 -13.46 -13.08 -19.19
C LEU A 290 -14.81 -13.52 -19.77
N VAL A 291 -15.92 -13.06 -19.19
CA VAL A 291 -17.28 -13.35 -19.69
C VAL A 291 -17.50 -12.79 -21.10
N ALA A 292 -16.92 -11.63 -21.42
CA ALA A 292 -17.04 -11.01 -22.73
C ALA A 292 -16.01 -11.51 -23.77
N GLY A 293 -15.20 -12.53 -23.46
CA GLY A 293 -14.17 -13.07 -24.36
C GLY A 293 -12.93 -12.19 -24.52
N GLU A 294 -12.83 -11.07 -23.80
CA GLU A 294 -11.68 -10.15 -23.81
C GLU A 294 -10.67 -10.51 -22.70
N GLY A 295 -10.32 -11.79 -22.60
CA GLY A 295 -9.28 -12.29 -21.70
C GLY A 295 -7.88 -11.76 -22.08
N PHE A 296 -6.94 -11.86 -21.14
CA PHE A 296 -5.61 -11.25 -21.27
C PHE A 296 -4.61 -12.01 -22.17
N GLY A 297 -5.04 -13.10 -22.82
CA GLY A 297 -4.18 -14.02 -23.59
C GLY A 297 -3.18 -14.85 -22.75
N ARG A 298 -3.18 -14.68 -21.42
CA ARG A 298 -2.23 -15.25 -20.46
C ARG A 298 -2.83 -15.28 -19.04
N PRO A 299 -2.27 -16.05 -18.09
CA PRO A 299 -2.72 -16.05 -16.70
C PRO A 299 -2.70 -14.66 -16.07
N ILE A 300 -3.74 -14.36 -15.28
CA ILE A 300 -3.81 -13.21 -14.39
C ILE A 300 -4.17 -13.66 -12.97
N ARG A 301 -3.51 -13.11 -11.96
CA ARG A 301 -3.80 -13.41 -10.55
C ARG A 301 -3.61 -12.21 -9.64
N LEU A 302 -4.35 -12.18 -8.54
CA LEU A 302 -4.24 -11.15 -7.51
C LEU A 302 -3.37 -11.64 -6.35
N VAL A 303 -2.54 -10.75 -5.81
CA VAL A 303 -1.72 -10.98 -4.62
C VAL A 303 -1.94 -9.84 -3.64
N ALA A 304 -2.31 -10.18 -2.40
CA ALA A 304 -2.48 -9.21 -1.33
C ALA A 304 -1.10 -8.72 -0.81
N ALA A 305 -0.87 -7.41 -0.91
CA ALA A 305 0.20 -6.71 -0.24
C ALA A 305 -0.18 -6.52 1.25
N PRO A 306 0.69 -6.91 2.21
CA PRO A 306 0.41 -6.69 3.62
C PRO A 306 0.56 -5.20 3.96
N MET A 307 -0.21 -4.71 4.93
CA MET A 307 -0.11 -3.32 5.39
C MET A 307 1.33 -2.97 5.81
N GLY A 308 1.89 -1.93 5.19
CA GLY A 308 3.21 -1.40 5.54
C GLY A 308 3.82 -0.52 4.44
N TYR A 309 4.51 0.56 4.82
CA TYR A 309 5.07 1.53 3.87
C TYR A 309 6.05 0.87 2.87
N VAL A 310 6.91 -0.03 3.36
CA VAL A 310 7.91 -0.74 2.53
C VAL A 310 7.31 -1.83 1.63
N SER A 311 6.06 -2.26 1.86
CA SER A 311 5.42 -3.33 1.09
C SER A 311 5.27 -2.98 -0.40
N GLY A 312 5.14 -1.69 -0.73
CA GLY A 312 5.03 -1.19 -2.10
C GLY A 312 6.37 -1.03 -2.83
N GLU A 313 7.51 -1.25 -2.17
CA GLU A 313 8.83 -1.22 -2.81
C GLU A 313 8.94 -2.37 -3.84
N ALA A 314 9.62 -2.13 -4.97
CA ALA A 314 9.58 -3.05 -6.11
C ALA A 314 10.20 -4.43 -5.83
N SER A 315 11.32 -4.49 -5.08
CA SER A 315 11.92 -5.76 -4.67
C SER A 315 11.10 -6.44 -3.55
N ALA A 316 10.50 -5.67 -2.64
CA ALA A 316 9.59 -6.16 -1.61
C ALA A 316 8.32 -6.80 -2.19
N ALA A 317 7.73 -6.18 -3.22
CA ALA A 317 6.57 -6.72 -3.94
C ALA A 317 6.89 -8.05 -4.62
N VAL A 318 8.03 -8.14 -5.31
CA VAL A 318 8.52 -9.38 -5.91
C VAL A 318 8.82 -10.45 -4.86
N ASN A 319 9.46 -10.09 -3.76
CA ASN A 319 9.72 -11.00 -2.64
C ASN A 319 8.41 -11.53 -2.05
N ARG A 320 7.39 -10.69 -1.90
CA ARG A 320 6.06 -11.10 -1.42
C ARG A 320 5.40 -12.11 -2.36
N VAL A 321 5.55 -11.93 -3.67
CA VAL A 321 5.05 -12.89 -4.67
C VAL A 321 5.82 -14.22 -4.62
N ASN A 322 7.13 -14.20 -4.38
CA ASN A 322 7.99 -15.40 -4.37
C ASN A 322 7.98 -16.18 -3.05
N THR A 323 7.92 -15.50 -1.91
CA THR A 323 8.18 -16.09 -0.57
C THR A 323 7.07 -15.83 0.45
N GLY A 324 6.11 -14.96 0.13
CA GLY A 324 5.13 -14.45 1.09
C GLY A 324 5.65 -13.30 1.97
N SER A 325 6.94 -12.93 1.91
CA SER A 325 7.52 -11.84 2.70
C SER A 325 7.63 -10.54 1.90
N ALA A 326 6.97 -9.46 2.37
CA ALA A 326 7.01 -8.13 1.76
C ALA A 326 8.17 -7.27 2.31
N LEU A 327 9.38 -7.83 2.35
CA LEU A 327 10.59 -7.12 2.75
C LEU A 327 11.48 -6.86 1.52
N PRO A 328 12.08 -5.65 1.39
CA PRO A 328 13.03 -5.37 0.33
C PRO A 328 14.20 -6.37 0.30
N THR A 329 14.74 -6.63 -0.89
CA THR A 329 15.90 -7.49 -1.09
C THR A 329 17.08 -6.68 -1.61
N VAL A 330 18.29 -7.16 -1.36
CA VAL A 330 19.51 -6.55 -1.88
C VAL A 330 19.46 -6.50 -3.41
N SER A 331 19.84 -5.36 -3.99
CA SER A 331 20.05 -5.17 -5.42
C SER A 331 21.51 -4.76 -5.65
N PRO A 332 22.22 -5.26 -6.67
CA PRO A 332 21.77 -6.20 -7.71
C PRO A 332 21.60 -7.65 -7.22
N PRO A 333 20.89 -8.53 -7.98
CA PRO A 333 20.16 -8.22 -9.22
C PRO A 333 18.90 -7.39 -8.96
N ARG A 334 18.46 -6.62 -9.97
CA ARG A 334 17.20 -5.87 -9.89
C ARG A 334 16.01 -6.76 -10.28
N PRO A 335 14.77 -6.43 -9.85
CA PRO A 335 13.55 -7.11 -10.30
C PRO A 335 13.41 -7.24 -11.83
N SER A 336 13.91 -6.25 -12.60
CA SER A 336 13.92 -6.26 -14.06
C SER A 336 14.89 -7.28 -14.69
N GLU A 337 15.80 -7.85 -13.90
CA GLU A 337 16.82 -8.81 -14.33
C GLU A 337 16.47 -10.21 -13.81
N VAL A 338 16.20 -10.30 -12.50
CA VAL A 338 15.76 -11.53 -11.81
C VAL A 338 14.67 -11.15 -10.81
N GLY A 339 13.44 -11.60 -11.05
CA GLY A 339 12.28 -11.26 -10.24
C GLY A 339 11.41 -12.47 -9.88
N VAL A 340 10.12 -12.40 -10.23
CA VAL A 340 9.13 -13.45 -9.92
C VAL A 340 9.54 -14.77 -10.58
N ALA A 341 9.63 -15.85 -9.79
CA ALA A 341 10.09 -17.17 -10.22
C ALA A 341 11.43 -17.17 -10.99
N GLY A 342 12.31 -16.20 -10.73
CA GLY A 342 13.59 -16.04 -11.44
C GLY A 342 13.46 -15.51 -12.87
N ARG A 343 12.28 -15.01 -13.28
CA ARG A 343 12.05 -14.32 -14.54
C ARG A 343 12.23 -12.80 -14.39
N PRO A 344 12.69 -12.08 -15.42
CA PRO A 344 12.62 -10.62 -15.47
C PRO A 344 11.21 -10.13 -15.12
N THR A 345 11.08 -9.12 -14.26
CA THR A 345 9.78 -8.62 -13.80
C THR A 345 9.64 -7.12 -14.00
N LEU A 346 8.65 -6.72 -14.81
CA LEU A 346 8.23 -5.33 -14.92
C LEU A 346 7.30 -4.99 -13.74
N VAL A 347 7.87 -4.44 -12.66
CA VAL A 347 7.07 -3.84 -11.58
C VAL A 347 6.62 -2.45 -11.99
N GLN A 348 5.33 -2.23 -12.28
CA GLN A 348 4.83 -0.93 -12.76
C GLN A 348 3.61 -0.45 -11.95
N ASN A 349 3.62 0.82 -11.54
CA ASN A 349 2.55 1.44 -10.77
C ASN A 349 1.25 1.59 -11.61
N VAL A 350 0.09 1.45 -10.97
CA VAL A 350 -1.23 1.44 -11.62
C VAL A 350 -1.54 2.69 -12.45
N GLU A 351 -1.19 3.89 -11.96
CA GLU A 351 -1.37 5.15 -12.71
C GLU A 351 -0.48 5.19 -13.95
N SER A 352 0.73 4.63 -13.86
CA SER A 352 1.65 4.56 -15.00
C SER A 352 1.17 3.59 -16.08
N LEU A 353 0.55 2.48 -15.68
CA LEU A 353 -0.06 1.53 -16.60
C LEU A 353 -1.32 2.12 -17.25
N ALA A 354 -2.16 2.81 -16.48
CA ALA A 354 -3.33 3.50 -17.01
C ALA A 354 -2.94 4.59 -18.04
N TYR A 355 -1.85 5.34 -17.82
CA TYR A 355 -1.30 6.22 -18.86
C TYR A 355 -0.74 5.46 -20.06
N ALA A 356 -0.07 4.31 -19.88
CA ALA A 356 0.39 3.49 -20.98
C ALA A 356 -0.77 3.02 -21.88
N ALA A 357 -1.94 2.72 -21.30
CA ALA A 357 -3.16 2.45 -22.06
C ALA A 357 -3.65 3.65 -22.86
N LEU A 358 -3.76 4.84 -22.26
CA LEU A 358 -4.21 6.04 -22.97
C LEU A 358 -3.21 6.46 -24.07
N ILE A 359 -1.90 6.31 -23.84
CA ILE A 359 -0.85 6.55 -24.86
C ILE A 359 -0.96 5.52 -26.00
N GLY A 360 -1.23 4.25 -25.70
CA GLY A 360 -1.50 3.24 -26.73
C GLY A 360 -2.79 3.52 -27.53
N MET A 361 -3.80 4.14 -26.93
CA MET A 361 -5.05 4.51 -27.62
C MET A 361 -4.95 5.78 -28.47
N PHE A 362 -4.18 6.78 -28.02
CA PHE A 362 -4.23 8.15 -28.56
C PHE A 362 -2.86 8.69 -29.04
N GLY A 363 -1.79 7.92 -28.89
CA GLY A 363 -0.44 8.27 -29.29
C GLY A 363 0.32 9.13 -28.27
N ALA A 364 1.61 9.32 -28.56
CA ALA A 364 2.50 10.13 -27.72
C ALA A 364 2.15 11.62 -27.72
N ASP A 365 1.69 12.15 -28.86
CA ASP A 365 1.38 13.58 -29.00
C ASP A 365 0.17 14.00 -28.18
N TRP A 366 -0.87 13.16 -28.11
CA TRP A 366 -2.00 13.37 -27.19
C TRP A 366 -1.55 13.56 -25.73
N TYR A 367 -0.54 12.81 -25.27
CA TYR A 367 0.01 12.99 -23.92
C TYR A 367 0.79 14.30 -23.77
N ARG A 368 1.42 14.76 -24.85
CA ARG A 368 2.20 16.00 -24.93
C ARG A 368 1.38 17.27 -25.18
N GLU A 369 0.13 17.15 -25.63
CA GLU A 369 -0.84 18.26 -25.73
C GLU A 369 -1.18 18.87 -24.36
N MET A 370 -1.01 18.09 -23.29
CA MET A 370 -1.17 18.53 -21.91
C MET A 370 0.18 18.85 -21.27
N GLY A 371 0.16 19.81 -20.35
CA GLY A 371 1.31 20.17 -19.53
C GLY A 371 1.76 21.59 -19.80
N ARG A 372 2.20 22.26 -18.73
CA ARG A 372 2.61 23.67 -18.72
C ARG A 372 4.11 23.78 -18.51
N LEU A 373 4.71 24.89 -18.93
CA LEU A 373 6.12 25.21 -18.65
C LEU A 373 7.09 24.13 -19.18
N GLY A 374 6.75 23.43 -20.27
CA GLY A 374 7.54 22.32 -20.82
C GLY A 374 7.26 20.93 -20.21
N SER A 375 6.42 20.86 -19.18
CA SER A 375 5.91 19.58 -18.63
C SER A 375 5.07 18.84 -19.67
N ARG A 376 4.88 17.51 -19.49
CA ARG A 376 4.14 16.66 -20.42
C ARG A 376 3.13 15.78 -19.67
N GLY A 377 1.86 15.91 -20.03
CA GLY A 377 0.76 15.10 -19.51
C GLY A 377 0.11 15.63 -18.23
N THR A 378 -0.81 14.81 -17.72
CA THR A 378 -1.45 14.98 -16.41
C THR A 378 -0.78 14.10 -15.35
N ALA A 379 -1.20 14.27 -14.09
CA ALA A 379 -0.91 13.35 -12.99
C ALA A 379 -2.06 13.33 -11.97
N LEU A 380 -2.18 12.23 -11.22
CA LEU A 380 -3.07 12.18 -10.05
C LEU A 380 -2.37 12.75 -8.82
N VAL A 381 -3.06 13.64 -8.12
CA VAL A 381 -2.64 14.22 -6.85
C VAL A 381 -3.69 13.99 -5.77
N THR A 382 -3.27 13.44 -4.63
CA THR A 382 -4.12 13.33 -3.44
C THR A 382 -4.00 14.63 -2.63
N VAL A 383 -5.10 15.36 -2.50
CA VAL A 383 -5.15 16.61 -1.73
C VAL A 383 -5.79 16.40 -0.36
N GLY A 384 -5.05 16.77 0.68
CA GLY A 384 -5.47 16.72 2.08
C GLY A 384 -5.05 17.95 2.88
N GLY A 385 -5.11 17.87 4.20
CA GLY A 385 -4.91 19.04 5.06
C GLY A 385 -6.12 19.97 5.07
N GLU A 386 -5.94 21.21 5.54
CA GLU A 386 -7.05 22.14 5.79
C GLU A 386 -7.60 22.77 4.49
N VAL A 387 -8.46 21.99 3.81
CA VAL A 387 -9.09 22.35 2.54
C VAL A 387 -10.57 21.95 2.55
N ALA A 388 -11.40 22.72 1.84
CA ALA A 388 -12.83 22.45 1.70
C ALA A 388 -13.14 21.16 0.91
N ARG A 389 -12.31 20.81 -0.08
CA ARG A 389 -12.56 19.71 -1.03
C ARG A 389 -11.36 18.74 -1.11
N ARG A 390 -11.25 17.86 -0.10
CA ARG A 390 -10.21 16.80 0.00
C ARG A 390 -10.47 15.66 -0.99
N GLY A 391 -9.41 15.01 -1.47
CA GLY A 391 -9.50 13.81 -2.30
C GLY A 391 -8.51 13.77 -3.45
N VAL A 392 -8.65 12.76 -4.31
CA VAL A 392 -7.81 12.61 -5.50
C VAL A 392 -8.31 13.52 -6.62
N ARG A 393 -7.39 14.25 -7.23
CA ARG A 393 -7.61 15.13 -8.38
C ARG A 393 -6.66 14.74 -9.50
N GLU A 394 -7.13 14.80 -10.73
CA GLU A 394 -6.24 14.81 -11.88
C GLU A 394 -5.86 16.26 -12.18
N ILE A 395 -4.56 16.57 -12.19
CA ILE A 395 -4.01 17.88 -12.50
C ILE A 395 -3.21 17.84 -13.80
N GLU A 396 -3.11 18.99 -14.46
CA GLU A 396 -2.13 19.20 -15.51
C GLU A 396 -0.75 19.44 -14.90
N LEU A 397 0.29 18.80 -15.41
CA LEU A 397 1.64 19.01 -14.88
C LEU A 397 2.15 20.41 -15.15
N GLY A 398 2.86 20.98 -14.19
CA GLY A 398 3.25 22.39 -14.20
C GLY A 398 2.14 23.34 -13.73
N MET A 399 0.94 22.86 -13.38
CA MET A 399 -0.02 23.63 -12.55
C MET A 399 0.66 24.08 -11.27
N SER A 400 0.46 25.33 -10.86
CA SER A 400 1.04 25.85 -9.62
C SER A 400 0.34 25.29 -8.38
N LEU A 401 1.07 25.19 -7.27
CA LEU A 401 0.48 24.82 -5.99
C LEU A 401 -0.59 25.82 -5.54
N GLY A 402 -0.46 27.11 -5.88
CA GLY A 402 -1.47 28.14 -5.63
C GLY A 402 -2.79 27.84 -6.34
N GLU A 403 -2.76 27.50 -7.64
CA GLU A 403 -3.96 27.07 -8.37
C GLU A 403 -4.58 25.81 -7.76
N LEU A 404 -3.77 24.84 -7.32
CA LEU A 404 -4.27 23.64 -6.63
C LEU A 404 -4.88 23.96 -5.26
N ALA A 405 -4.36 24.96 -4.54
CA ALA A 405 -4.90 25.44 -3.27
C ALA A 405 -6.29 26.05 -3.47
N ASP A 406 -6.41 26.97 -4.42
CA ASP A 406 -7.67 27.65 -4.77
C ASP A 406 -8.71 26.62 -5.28
N ALA A 407 -8.28 25.68 -6.12
CA ALA A 407 -9.05 24.53 -6.60
C ALA A 407 -9.57 23.62 -5.47
N ALA A 408 -8.76 23.35 -4.46
CA ALA A 408 -9.15 22.56 -3.29
C ALA A 408 -10.00 23.35 -2.27
N GLY A 409 -10.03 24.67 -2.37
CA GLY A 409 -10.58 25.54 -1.34
C GLY A 409 -9.75 25.51 -0.06
N ALA A 410 -8.42 25.60 -0.22
CA ALA A 410 -7.49 25.86 0.87
C ALA A 410 -7.43 27.38 1.14
N ASP A 411 -7.41 27.78 2.41
CA ASP A 411 -7.13 29.17 2.75
C ASP A 411 -5.62 29.40 2.79
N ARG A 412 -5.12 30.11 1.76
CA ARG A 412 -3.70 30.45 1.60
C ARG A 412 -3.20 31.46 2.64
N GLY A 413 -4.10 32.24 3.26
CA GLY A 413 -3.76 33.19 4.32
C GLY A 413 -3.62 32.54 5.69
N THR A 414 -4.29 31.40 5.92
CA THR A 414 -4.18 30.63 7.17
C THR A 414 -3.41 29.32 7.04
N THR A 415 -2.83 29.00 5.88
CA THR A 415 -1.91 27.85 5.74
C THR A 415 -0.50 28.20 6.26
N ARG A 416 0.08 27.39 7.16
CA ARG A 416 1.45 27.55 7.68
C ARG A 416 2.50 27.05 6.69
N ALA A 417 2.25 25.89 6.11
CA ALA A 417 3.17 25.16 5.24
C ALA A 417 2.42 24.10 4.44
N VAL A 418 3.05 23.55 3.41
CA VAL A 418 2.51 22.44 2.62
C VAL A 418 3.51 21.29 2.59
N LEU A 419 3.06 20.08 2.90
CA LEU A 419 3.81 18.86 2.66
C LEU A 419 3.51 18.38 1.24
N VAL A 420 4.53 18.34 0.39
CA VAL A 420 4.43 17.88 -1.00
C VAL A 420 5.28 16.62 -1.19
N GLY A 421 4.72 15.60 -1.86
CA GLY A 421 5.43 14.38 -2.25
C GLY A 421 5.31 13.17 -1.31
N GLY A 422 4.62 13.31 -0.17
CA GLY A 422 4.42 12.22 0.79
C GLY A 422 5.41 12.26 1.95
N TYR A 423 5.56 11.16 2.68
CA TYR A 423 6.53 11.01 3.76
C TYR A 423 7.98 10.79 3.26
N PHE A 424 8.17 10.66 1.95
CA PHE A 424 9.45 10.84 1.23
C PHE A 424 9.59 12.23 0.58
N GLY A 425 8.65 13.14 0.87
CA GLY A 425 8.54 14.45 0.26
C GLY A 425 9.25 15.55 1.05
N SER A 426 8.68 16.76 1.03
CA SER A 426 9.23 17.90 1.75
C SER A 426 8.13 18.84 2.26
N TRP A 427 8.36 19.39 3.44
CA TRP A 427 7.71 20.60 3.91
C TRP A 427 8.23 21.81 3.15
N ILE A 428 7.31 22.68 2.75
CA ILE A 428 7.57 23.92 2.03
C ILE A 428 6.82 25.02 2.76
N ASP A 429 7.48 26.15 3.04
CA ASP A 429 6.84 27.30 3.67
C ASP A 429 5.71 27.84 2.77
N ALA A 430 4.57 28.20 3.35
CA ALA A 430 3.43 28.69 2.59
C ALA A 430 3.76 29.91 1.72
N ALA A 431 4.65 30.81 2.17
CA ALA A 431 5.05 31.98 1.40
C ALA A 431 5.80 31.62 0.11
N GLU A 432 6.60 30.56 0.12
CA GLU A 432 7.37 30.08 -1.03
C GLU A 432 6.56 29.15 -1.93
N ALA A 433 5.64 28.39 -1.33
CA ALA A 433 5.01 27.24 -1.96
C ALA A 433 4.09 27.60 -3.14
N TRP A 434 3.39 28.75 -3.11
CA TRP A 434 2.33 29.06 -4.08
C TRP A 434 2.77 29.15 -5.53
N SER A 435 4.00 29.57 -5.79
CA SER A 435 4.57 29.70 -7.14
C SER A 435 5.24 28.42 -7.65
N LEU A 436 5.23 27.33 -6.87
CA LEU A 436 5.86 26.06 -7.23
C LEU A 436 5.04 25.33 -8.30
N PRO A 437 5.60 25.05 -9.49
CA PRO A 437 4.96 24.20 -10.48
C PRO A 437 5.01 22.74 -10.03
N LEU A 438 3.87 22.06 -10.12
CA LEU A 438 3.73 20.65 -9.78
C LEU A 438 4.15 19.78 -10.96
N ASP A 439 5.45 19.55 -11.08
CA ASP A 439 6.06 18.65 -12.08
C ASP A 439 7.30 17.91 -11.52
N PRO A 440 7.46 16.60 -11.75
CA PRO A 440 8.59 15.82 -11.22
C PRO A 440 9.99 16.26 -11.67
N ALA A 441 10.14 16.89 -12.83
CA ALA A 441 11.43 17.41 -13.31
C ALA A 441 11.70 18.79 -12.71
N ILE A 442 10.75 19.73 -12.82
CA ILE A 442 10.89 21.10 -12.31
C ILE A 442 11.09 21.09 -10.78
N MET A 443 10.37 20.23 -10.05
CA MET A 443 10.57 20.11 -8.60
C MET A 443 11.95 19.54 -8.24
N ARG A 444 12.43 18.55 -9.00
CA ARG A 444 13.76 17.94 -8.76
C ARG A 444 14.90 18.93 -8.98
N GLU A 445 14.79 19.82 -9.97
CA GLU A 445 15.73 20.92 -10.19
C GLU A 445 15.79 21.90 -9.01
N ARG A 446 14.68 22.04 -8.26
CA ARG A 446 14.58 22.83 -7.02
C ARG A 446 14.93 22.04 -5.75
N GLY A 447 15.45 20.81 -5.87
CA GLY A 447 15.76 19.95 -4.73
C GLY A 447 14.52 19.39 -4.00
N LEU A 448 13.36 19.40 -4.64
CA LEU A 448 12.08 18.91 -4.11
C LEU A 448 11.65 17.61 -4.82
N SER A 449 10.72 16.88 -4.22
CA SER A 449 10.16 15.65 -4.79
C SER A 449 8.66 15.76 -5.01
N PHE A 450 8.20 15.50 -6.24
CA PHE A 450 6.78 15.27 -6.52
C PHE A 450 6.26 13.97 -5.86
N GLY A 451 7.17 13.02 -5.61
CA GLY A 451 6.91 11.77 -4.90
C GLY A 451 5.66 11.04 -5.41
N CYS A 452 4.81 10.61 -4.48
CA CYS A 452 3.57 9.91 -4.79
C CYS A 452 2.42 10.84 -5.22
N GLY A 453 2.65 12.14 -5.48
CA GLY A 453 1.59 13.10 -5.75
C GLY A 453 0.73 13.40 -4.51
N LEU A 454 1.29 13.41 -3.31
CA LEU A 454 0.57 13.96 -2.14
C LEU A 454 0.76 15.48 -2.06
N VAL A 455 -0.31 16.21 -1.77
CA VAL A 455 -0.28 17.61 -1.35
C VAL A 455 -1.13 17.77 -0.08
N TRP A 456 -0.52 18.20 1.03
CA TRP A 456 -1.19 18.33 2.32
C TRP A 456 -0.97 19.72 2.95
N PHE A 457 -2.05 20.49 3.08
CA PHE A 457 -2.05 21.85 3.62
C PHE A 457 -2.07 21.85 5.15
N LEU A 458 -0.99 22.31 5.80
CA LEU A 458 -0.91 22.42 7.26
C LEU A 458 -1.51 23.77 7.71
N PRO A 459 -2.58 23.80 8.53
CA PRO A 459 -3.15 25.06 8.99
C PRO A 459 -2.24 25.78 10.00
N GLY A 460 -2.36 27.10 10.08
CA GLY A 460 -1.63 28.00 10.98
C GLY A 460 -1.80 27.67 12.47
N GLY A 461 -2.92 27.05 12.82
CA GLY A 461 -3.18 26.55 14.16
C GLY A 461 -2.51 25.20 14.50
N ALA A 462 -1.75 24.58 13.60
CA ALA A 462 -1.12 23.28 13.85
C ALA A 462 0.39 23.41 14.09
N CYS A 463 0.89 22.79 15.16
CA CYS A 463 2.33 22.68 15.44
C CYS A 463 3.03 21.82 14.35
N PRO A 464 4.00 22.37 13.60
CA PRO A 464 4.72 21.64 12.55
C PRO A 464 5.73 20.63 13.13
N VAL A 465 6.29 20.90 14.30
CA VAL A 465 7.20 19.97 15.02
C VAL A 465 6.45 18.69 15.38
N ALA A 466 5.25 18.82 15.98
CA ALA A 466 4.40 17.68 16.31
C ALA A 466 3.87 16.94 15.06
N ALA A 467 3.63 17.65 13.96
CA ALA A 467 3.31 17.01 12.68
C ALA A 467 4.49 16.15 12.17
N THR A 468 5.70 16.71 12.13
CA THR A 468 6.91 16.01 11.71
C THR A 468 7.24 14.83 12.64
N ALA A 469 7.07 14.99 13.96
CA ALA A 469 7.26 13.91 14.92
C ALA A 469 6.32 12.71 14.69
N ARG A 470 5.05 12.95 14.34
CA ARG A 470 4.12 11.87 13.93
C ARG A 470 4.57 11.17 12.64
N ILE A 471 5.09 11.92 11.67
CA ILE A 471 5.67 11.34 10.45
C ILE A 471 6.87 10.47 10.81
N MET A 472 7.81 10.94 11.64
CA MET A 472 8.98 10.16 12.06
C MET A 472 8.61 8.90 12.84
N ALA A 473 7.63 8.97 13.75
CA ALA A 473 7.10 7.80 14.45
C ALA A 473 6.49 6.77 13.50
N PHE A 474 5.70 7.22 12.52
CA PHE A 474 5.17 6.33 11.48
C PHE A 474 6.30 5.70 10.64
N MET A 475 7.29 6.48 10.20
CA MET A 475 8.40 6.00 9.36
C MET A 475 9.32 5.03 10.10
N ALA A 476 9.60 5.27 11.39
CA ALA A 476 10.31 4.31 12.23
C ALA A 476 9.48 3.02 12.44
N GLY A 477 8.17 3.14 12.68
CA GLY A 477 7.26 2.01 12.86
C GLY A 477 7.00 1.16 11.61
N ASN A 478 7.17 1.74 10.42
CA ASN A 478 7.03 1.06 9.11
C ASN A 478 8.38 0.66 8.48
N SER A 479 9.46 0.76 9.24
CA SER A 479 10.81 0.33 8.86
C SER A 479 10.87 -1.18 8.59
N ALA A 480 11.57 -1.58 7.52
CA ALA A 480 11.85 -2.99 7.24
C ALA A 480 12.73 -3.67 8.31
N GLY A 481 13.41 -2.90 9.18
CA GLY A 481 14.24 -3.43 10.27
C GLY A 481 15.52 -4.17 9.84
N GLN A 482 15.86 -4.19 8.55
CA GLN A 482 16.97 -4.99 8.00
C GLN A 482 18.37 -4.37 8.10
N CYS A 483 18.49 -3.08 8.42
CA CYS A 483 19.78 -2.37 8.40
C CYS A 483 19.96 -1.40 9.58
N GLY A 484 21.21 -1.05 9.89
CA GLY A 484 21.55 -0.14 11.00
C GLY A 484 20.78 1.20 10.97
N PRO A 485 20.69 1.90 9.82
CA PRO A 485 19.88 3.13 9.72
C PRO A 485 18.39 2.92 10.00
N CYS A 486 17.83 1.78 9.59
CA CYS A 486 16.44 1.41 9.87
C CYS A 486 16.16 1.14 11.36
N VAL A 487 17.09 0.47 12.06
CA VAL A 487 16.88 -0.02 13.44
C VAL A 487 17.33 1.00 14.48
N LEU A 488 18.51 1.59 14.29
CA LEU A 488 19.13 2.52 15.24
C LEU A 488 18.85 3.98 14.85
N GLY A 489 19.02 4.31 13.56
CA GLY A 489 18.91 5.69 13.06
C GLY A 489 17.50 6.26 13.17
N LEU A 490 16.53 5.67 12.45
CA LEU A 490 15.14 6.13 12.46
C LEU A 490 14.51 6.03 13.86
N GLY A 491 14.88 5.03 14.66
CA GLY A 491 14.42 4.91 16.05
C GLY A 491 14.89 6.06 16.93
N ALA A 492 16.18 6.40 16.90
CA ALA A 492 16.74 7.52 17.66
C ALA A 492 16.17 8.87 17.22
N ILE A 493 16.08 9.10 15.90
CA ILE A 493 15.47 10.30 15.30
C ILE A 493 14.00 10.43 15.73
N SER A 494 13.21 9.35 15.63
CA SER A 494 11.80 9.36 16.03
C SER A 494 11.65 9.71 17.51
N ASN A 495 12.44 9.10 18.39
CA ASN A 495 12.35 9.36 19.83
C ASN A 495 12.68 10.82 20.16
N ALA A 496 13.74 11.38 19.57
CA ALA A 496 14.12 12.78 19.78
C ALA A 496 13.08 13.76 19.21
N MET A 497 12.51 13.48 18.04
CA MET A 497 11.42 14.31 17.49
C MET A 497 10.12 14.21 18.30
N SER A 498 9.78 13.02 18.81
CA SER A 498 8.66 12.85 19.74
C SER A 498 8.88 13.62 21.05
N GLY A 499 10.09 13.60 21.57
CA GLY A 499 10.46 14.32 22.80
C GLY A 499 10.39 15.85 22.65
N LEU A 500 10.99 16.38 21.57
CA LEU A 500 10.83 17.78 21.17
C LEU A 500 9.34 18.15 21.10
N ALA A 501 8.52 17.38 20.38
CA ALA A 501 7.08 17.63 20.25
C ALA A 501 6.30 17.56 21.59
N GLY A 502 6.76 16.73 22.54
CA GLY A 502 6.20 16.58 23.89
C GLY A 502 6.66 17.63 24.90
N GLY A 503 7.72 18.39 24.60
CA GLY A 503 8.29 19.39 25.49
C GLY A 503 9.32 18.84 26.49
N ASP A 504 9.78 17.59 26.34
CA ASP A 504 10.90 17.04 27.11
C ASP A 504 12.28 17.24 26.43
N GLY A 505 12.28 17.79 25.21
CA GLY A 505 13.45 17.95 24.37
C GLY A 505 14.50 18.94 24.90
N SER A 506 15.75 18.68 24.53
CA SER A 506 16.92 19.49 24.86
C SER A 506 17.45 20.26 23.64
N LYS A 507 18.18 21.35 23.90
CA LYS A 507 18.98 22.08 22.89
C LYS A 507 19.95 21.18 22.13
N ASP A 508 20.47 20.14 22.78
CA ASP A 508 21.33 19.13 22.15
C ASP A 508 20.60 18.31 21.07
N ASP A 509 19.28 18.14 21.17
CA ASP A 509 18.56 17.16 20.35
C ASP A 509 18.47 17.60 18.90
N LEU A 510 18.41 18.89 18.59
CA LEU A 510 18.50 19.40 17.21
C LEU A 510 19.83 18.98 16.56
N ALA A 511 20.96 19.25 17.23
CA ALA A 511 22.29 18.86 16.76
C ALA A 511 22.50 17.32 16.69
N ARG A 512 21.80 16.55 17.54
CA ARG A 512 21.77 15.08 17.46
C ARG A 512 20.97 14.61 16.24
N ILE A 513 19.78 15.16 16.02
CA ILE A 513 18.88 14.83 14.91
C ILE A 513 19.55 15.12 13.57
N GLU A 514 20.15 16.31 13.38
CA GLU A 514 20.89 16.67 12.17
C GLU A 514 22.03 15.68 11.88
N ARG A 515 22.86 15.40 12.89
CA ARG A 515 23.97 14.45 12.79
C ARG A 515 23.48 13.04 12.42
N TRP A 516 22.40 12.57 13.05
CA TRP A 516 21.83 11.25 12.74
C TRP A 516 21.20 11.20 11.35
N ALA A 517 20.53 12.27 10.90
CA ALA A 517 19.99 12.36 9.53
C ALA A 517 21.11 12.24 8.48
N GLY A 518 22.24 12.95 8.69
CA GLY A 518 23.44 12.82 7.86
C GLY A 518 24.10 11.44 7.90
N MET A 519 24.02 10.72 9.02
CA MET A 519 24.52 9.34 9.14
C MET A 519 23.61 8.30 8.50
N VAL A 520 22.29 8.56 8.43
CA VAL A 520 21.29 7.64 7.85
C VAL A 520 21.30 7.68 6.32
N ARG A 521 21.41 8.88 5.73
CA ARG A 521 21.32 9.11 4.28
C ARG A 521 22.33 8.26 3.50
N GLY A 522 21.84 7.52 2.50
CA GLY A 522 22.61 6.69 1.57
C GLY A 522 23.09 5.35 2.13
N ARG A 523 22.68 4.96 3.36
CA ARG A 523 23.19 3.75 4.04
C ARG A 523 22.12 2.68 4.28
N GLY A 524 20.89 2.89 3.80
CA GLY A 524 19.80 1.93 3.91
C GLY A 524 19.94 0.74 2.96
N ALA A 525 19.38 -0.42 3.34
CA ALA A 525 19.22 -1.57 2.42
C ALA A 525 18.16 -1.29 1.31
N CYS A 526 17.30 -0.30 1.54
CA CYS A 526 16.41 0.32 0.57
C CYS A 526 16.34 1.83 0.84
N ARG A 527 15.61 2.60 0.02
CA ARG A 527 15.48 4.07 0.17
C ARG A 527 14.55 4.53 1.31
N HIS A 528 14.01 3.62 2.14
CA HIS A 528 13.13 3.98 3.25
C HIS A 528 13.75 4.94 4.28
N PRO A 529 15.00 4.72 4.74
CA PRO A 529 15.64 5.67 5.65
C PRO A 529 15.95 7.01 4.98
N ASP A 530 16.30 7.00 3.68
CA ASP A 530 16.61 8.20 2.91
C ASP A 530 15.40 9.13 2.84
N GLY A 531 14.26 8.63 2.36
CA GLY A 531 13.05 9.45 2.23
C GLY A 531 12.52 9.96 3.58
N ALA A 532 12.64 9.16 4.65
CA ALA A 532 12.32 9.61 5.99
C ALA A 532 13.23 10.78 6.46
N VAL A 533 14.52 10.76 6.14
CA VAL A 533 15.40 11.90 6.48
C VAL A 533 15.26 13.09 5.54
N GLU A 534 14.72 12.94 4.33
CA GLU A 534 14.41 14.10 3.47
C GLU A 534 13.26 14.95 4.04
N VAL A 535 12.13 14.34 4.40
CA VAL A 535 11.02 15.10 5.01
C VAL A 535 11.43 15.72 6.35
N LEU A 536 12.27 15.03 7.14
CA LEU A 536 12.88 15.60 8.35
C LEU A 536 13.80 16.79 8.04
N THR A 537 14.73 16.65 7.10
CA THR A 537 15.66 17.73 6.71
C THR A 537 14.89 18.96 6.23
N SER A 538 13.78 18.76 5.50
CA SER A 538 12.90 19.86 5.10
C SER A 538 12.21 20.53 6.28
N ALA A 539 11.80 19.78 7.31
CA ALA A 539 11.20 20.33 8.53
C ALA A 539 12.22 21.18 9.32
N LEU A 540 13.47 20.72 9.45
CA LEU A 540 14.54 21.46 10.12
C LEU A 540 14.79 22.83 9.46
N ARG A 541 14.77 22.88 8.12
CA ARG A 541 14.91 24.12 7.34
C ARG A 541 13.68 25.03 7.39
N THR A 542 12.47 24.46 7.39
CA THR A 542 11.20 25.21 7.24
C THR A 542 10.63 25.71 8.57
N PHE A 543 10.98 25.07 9.69
CA PHE A 543 10.45 25.36 11.03
C PHE A 543 11.51 25.62 12.11
N PRO A 544 12.62 26.36 11.83
CA PRO A 544 13.71 26.51 12.79
C PRO A 544 13.24 27.20 14.09
N ALA A 545 12.42 28.25 13.99
CA ALA A 545 11.90 28.96 15.16
C ALA A 545 10.99 28.07 16.03
N GLU A 546 10.09 27.28 15.43
CA GLU A 546 9.25 26.35 16.19
C GLU A 546 10.09 25.23 16.84
N LEU A 547 11.13 24.75 16.16
CA LEU A 547 12.06 23.73 16.69
C LEU A 547 12.90 24.26 17.85
N GLU A 548 13.41 25.49 17.78
CA GLU A 548 14.15 26.15 18.86
C GLU A 548 13.28 26.33 20.12
N VAL A 549 12.01 26.73 19.96
CA VAL A 549 11.06 26.85 21.09
C VAL A 549 10.80 25.49 21.74
N HIS A 550 10.60 24.44 20.94
CA HIS A 550 10.44 23.07 21.42
C HIS A 550 11.70 22.51 22.10
N ALA A 551 12.90 22.82 21.58
CA ALA A 551 14.18 22.46 22.19
C ALA A 551 14.52 23.25 23.47
N GLY A 552 13.80 24.34 23.72
CA GLY A 552 13.77 25.06 24.99
C GLY A 552 12.77 24.50 26.02
N GLY A 553 12.21 23.32 25.80
CA GLY A 553 11.21 22.70 26.68
C GLY A 553 9.86 23.43 26.70
N THR A 554 9.59 24.27 25.70
CA THR A 554 8.37 25.09 25.64
C THR A 554 7.48 24.65 24.49
N ALA A 555 6.17 24.51 24.73
CA ALA A 555 5.20 24.30 23.66
C ALA A 555 5.14 25.54 22.76
N CYS A 556 5.35 25.39 21.45
CA CYS A 556 5.20 26.52 20.52
C CYS A 556 3.77 27.09 20.58
N GLY A 557 3.65 28.43 20.44
CA GLY A 557 2.40 29.16 20.66
C GLY A 557 1.24 28.79 19.72
N THR A 558 1.50 28.00 18.68
CA THR A 558 0.53 27.48 17.69
C THR A 558 -0.36 26.35 18.25
N THR A 559 -1.12 26.69 19.30
CA THR A 559 -2.36 26.06 19.83
C THR A 559 -2.31 24.86 20.79
N ALA A 560 -3.50 24.53 21.30
CA ALA A 560 -3.84 23.53 22.31
C ALA A 560 -3.68 22.05 21.87
N SER A 561 -2.83 21.77 20.88
CA SER A 561 -2.38 20.40 20.58
C SER A 561 -1.23 20.00 21.51
N CYS A 562 -0.28 20.90 21.77
CA CYS A 562 0.84 20.66 22.70
C CYS A 562 0.37 20.59 24.17
N ARG A 563 -0.63 21.40 24.57
CA ARG A 563 -1.24 21.41 25.92
C ARG A 563 -2.09 20.17 26.28
N ARG A 564 -2.05 19.12 25.47
CA ARG A 564 -2.67 17.80 25.73
C ARG A 564 -1.68 16.64 25.63
N ALA A 565 -0.40 16.94 25.41
CA ALA A 565 0.71 15.98 25.42
C ALA A 565 1.57 16.12 26.69
N ALA A 566 1.64 17.32 27.26
CA ALA A 566 1.93 17.58 28.67
C ALA A 566 0.66 17.43 29.52
#